data_AF-A0A0C6FEU9-F1
#
_entry.id   AF-A0A0C6FEU9-F1
#
_cell.length_a   1.000
_cell.length_b   1.000
_cell.length_c   1.000
_cell.angle_alpha   90.00
_cell.angle_beta   90.00
_cell.angle_gamma   90.00
#
_symmetry.space_group_name_H-M   'P 1'
#
loop_
_entity.id
_entity.type
_entity.pdbx_description
1 polymer ?
#
loop_
_entity_poly.entity_id
_entity_poly.type
_entity_poly.pdbx_seq_one_letter_code
_entity_poly.pdbx_strand_id
1 'polypeptide(L)'
;MTQREGNVFSATDTLAMQRAQYRHDKLNHCDIANLHKGERLKHYGLHFCKYVGRFARGRVEAKPVERTVVDAMLVCLSAANTLTQKLSDVELVSHKWKCDPASLLSFADAAGRFADASEKFDHLEDCVQMAREANGHIYQWLIAYATLHNIDLSKGLEKRRLELKERAFYASE
;
A
#
# COMPACT_ATOMS: atom_id res chain seq x y z
N MET A 1 17.86 27.37 -5.52
CA MET A 1 16.93 26.43 -4.86
C MET A 1 16.06 25.80 -5.94
N THR A 2 16.44 24.64 -6.45
CA THR A 2 15.61 23.85 -7.37
C THR A 2 14.46 23.25 -6.57
N GLN A 3 13.23 23.71 -6.83
CA GLN A 3 12.02 22.98 -6.43
C GLN A 3 12.12 21.59 -7.06
N ARG A 4 12.32 20.56 -6.24
CA ARG A 4 12.12 19.17 -6.68
C ARG A 4 10.63 18.92 -6.62
N GLU A 5 10.06 18.52 -7.75
CA GLU A 5 8.68 18.08 -7.87
C GLU A 5 8.40 17.05 -6.76
N GLY A 6 7.37 17.29 -5.94
CA GLY A 6 6.95 16.37 -4.88
C GLY A 6 6.50 15.02 -5.44
N ASN A 7 6.07 14.08 -4.60
CA ASN A 7 5.50 12.80 -5.05
C ASN A 7 4.13 13.02 -5.71
N VAL A 8 4.13 13.65 -6.88
CA VAL A 8 2.98 13.80 -7.76
C VAL A 8 3.18 12.78 -8.85
N PHE A 9 2.50 11.64 -8.71
CA PHE A 9 2.50 10.60 -9.74
C PHE A 9 1.43 10.92 -10.76
N SER A 10 1.76 10.84 -12.05
CA SER A 10 0.73 10.86 -13.08
C SER A 10 -0.08 9.56 -13.02
N ALA A 11 -1.28 9.56 -13.62
CA ALA A 11 -2.06 8.33 -13.80
C ALA A 11 -1.25 7.20 -14.48
N THR A 12 -0.35 7.56 -15.39
CA THR A 12 0.56 6.62 -16.06
C THR A 12 1.60 6.04 -15.10
N ASP A 13 2.17 6.87 -14.23
CA ASP A 13 3.15 6.45 -13.23
C ASP A 13 2.51 5.50 -12.21
N THR A 14 1.32 5.85 -11.72
CA THR A 14 0.56 5.01 -10.78
C THR A 14 0.25 3.63 -11.39
N LEU A 15 -0.16 3.60 -12.65
CA LEU A 15 -0.39 2.34 -13.37
C LEU A 15 0.91 1.54 -13.57
N ALA A 16 2.02 2.20 -13.87
CA ALA A 16 3.32 1.57 -13.99
C ALA A 16 3.76 0.92 -12.67
N MET A 17 3.56 1.61 -11.54
CA MET A 17 3.83 1.08 -10.20
C MET A 17 2.98 -0.17 -9.89
N GLN A 18 1.67 -0.14 -10.20
CA GLN A 18 0.80 -1.30 -10.00
C GLN A 18 1.25 -2.51 -10.83
N ARG A 19 1.58 -2.30 -12.11
CA ARG A 19 2.07 -3.35 -13.01
C ARG A 19 3.41 -3.93 -12.55
N ALA A 20 4.33 -3.07 -12.10
CA ALA A 20 5.60 -3.50 -11.56
C ALA A 20 5.41 -4.36 -10.29
N GLN A 21 4.49 -3.96 -9.40
CA GLN A 21 4.17 -4.75 -8.22
C GLN A 21 3.55 -6.11 -8.58
N TYR A 22 2.62 -6.13 -9.54
CA TYR A 22 2.00 -7.38 -9.98
C TYR A 22 3.02 -8.40 -10.49
N ARG A 23 3.98 -7.95 -11.32
CA ARG A 23 5.08 -8.80 -11.81
C ARG A 23 5.97 -9.28 -10.66
N HIS A 24 6.30 -8.38 -9.73
CA HIS A 24 7.11 -8.73 -8.57
C HIS A 24 6.44 -9.81 -7.71
N ASP A 25 5.16 -9.64 -7.37
CA ASP A 25 4.43 -10.56 -6.50
C ASP A 25 4.29 -11.95 -7.14
N LYS A 26 4.02 -12.01 -8.45
CA LYS A 26 3.95 -13.28 -9.18
C LYS A 26 5.24 -14.09 -9.11
N LEU A 27 6.39 -13.43 -9.11
CA LEU A 27 7.70 -14.08 -9.14
C LEU A 27 8.27 -14.35 -7.74
N ASN A 28 8.09 -13.41 -6.80
CA ASN A 28 8.81 -13.40 -5.52
C ASN A 28 7.91 -13.65 -4.30
N HIS A 29 6.59 -13.60 -4.50
CA HIS A 29 5.57 -13.86 -3.48
C HIS A 29 4.47 -14.75 -4.04
N CYS A 30 4.87 -15.78 -4.80
CA CYS A 30 3.92 -16.68 -5.46
C CYS A 30 3.08 -17.47 -4.45
N ASP A 31 3.64 -17.76 -3.28
CA ASP A 31 2.97 -18.34 -2.12
C ASP A 31 1.75 -17.50 -1.70
N ILE A 32 1.89 -16.18 -1.61
CA ILE A 32 0.78 -15.26 -1.29
C ILE A 32 -0.10 -15.01 -2.51
N ALA A 33 0.49 -14.88 -3.70
CA ALA A 33 -0.26 -14.58 -4.92
C ALA A 33 -1.25 -15.70 -5.30
N ASN A 34 -0.94 -16.94 -4.95
CA ASN A 34 -1.75 -18.13 -5.23
C ASN A 34 -2.82 -18.40 -4.15
N LEU A 35 -2.84 -17.64 -3.05
CA LEU A 35 -3.92 -17.75 -2.06
C LEU A 35 -5.26 -17.29 -2.64
N HIS A 36 -6.35 -17.79 -2.04
CA HIS A 36 -7.70 -17.30 -2.35
C HIS A 36 -7.80 -15.79 -2.05
N LYS A 37 -8.69 -15.09 -2.77
CA LYS A 37 -8.84 -13.63 -2.65
C LYS A 37 -9.02 -13.17 -1.20
N GLY A 38 -9.90 -13.83 -0.45
CA GLY A 38 -10.14 -13.52 0.98
C GLY A 38 -8.88 -13.63 1.84
N GLU A 39 -8.13 -14.72 1.70
CA GLU A 39 -6.88 -14.95 2.43
C GLU A 39 -5.80 -13.91 2.10
N ARG A 40 -5.74 -13.46 0.83
CA ARG A 40 -4.86 -12.36 0.42
C ARG A 40 -5.28 -11.05 1.07
N LEU A 41 -6.57 -10.74 1.12
CA LEU A 41 -7.07 -9.53 1.77
C LEU A 41 -6.75 -9.53 3.26
N LYS A 42 -6.98 -10.64 3.98
CA LYS A 42 -6.56 -10.79 5.38
C LYS A 42 -5.07 -10.55 5.56
N HIS A 43 -4.25 -11.15 4.70
CA HIS A 43 -2.79 -10.96 4.74
C HIS A 43 -2.41 -9.48 4.61
N TYR A 44 -3.00 -8.76 3.65
CA TYR A 44 -2.73 -7.32 3.49
C TYR A 44 -3.29 -6.49 4.65
N GLY A 45 -4.46 -6.85 5.18
CA GLY A 45 -5.05 -6.23 6.38
C GLY A 45 -4.13 -6.32 7.59
N LEU A 46 -3.57 -7.50 7.85
CA LEU A 46 -2.56 -7.71 8.90
C LEU A 46 -1.31 -6.86 8.68
N HIS A 47 -0.87 -6.68 7.42
CA HIS A 47 0.21 -5.78 7.10
C HIS A 47 -0.13 -4.32 7.43
N PHE A 48 -1.32 -3.83 7.08
CA PHE A 48 -1.74 -2.47 7.41
C PHE A 48 -1.81 -2.24 8.92
N CYS A 49 -2.40 -3.15 9.69
CA CYS A 49 -2.41 -3.08 11.16
C CYS A 49 -1.00 -3.05 11.75
N LYS A 50 -0.09 -3.88 11.24
CA LYS A 50 1.33 -3.85 11.63
C LYS A 50 1.97 -2.48 11.35
N TYR A 51 1.67 -1.86 10.22
CA TYR A 51 2.21 -0.55 9.87
C TYR A 51 1.62 0.58 10.71
N VAL A 52 0.34 0.52 11.10
CA VAL A 52 -0.24 1.42 12.12
C VAL A 52 0.62 1.39 13.39
N GLY A 53 0.93 0.19 13.90
CA GLY A 53 1.77 0.04 15.09
C GLY A 53 3.20 0.59 14.92
N ARG A 54 3.80 0.42 13.73
CA ARG A 54 5.12 0.99 13.44
C ARG A 54 5.11 2.51 13.41
N PHE A 55 4.13 3.10 12.73
CA PHE A 55 3.97 4.55 12.71
C PHE A 55 3.71 5.12 14.11
N ALA A 56 2.86 4.45 14.90
CA ALA A 56 2.55 4.86 16.27
C ALA A 56 3.78 4.87 17.19
N ARG A 57 4.71 3.92 17.01
CA ARG A 57 5.95 3.88 17.78
C ARG A 57 6.94 4.99 17.42
N GLY A 58 6.79 5.64 16.27
CA GLY A 58 7.62 6.76 15.84
C GLY A 58 9.12 6.46 15.97
N ARG A 59 9.84 7.27 16.74
CA ARG A 59 11.30 7.16 16.93
C ARG A 59 11.76 5.90 17.69
N VAL A 60 10.85 5.19 18.36
CA VAL A 60 11.16 3.95 19.10
C VAL A 60 11.08 2.72 18.18
N GLU A 61 10.51 2.85 16.98
CA GLU A 61 10.51 1.77 15.99
C GLU A 61 11.93 1.57 15.41
N ALA A 62 12.39 0.31 15.40
CA ALA A 62 13.71 -0.03 14.88
C ALA A 62 13.84 0.22 13.37
N LYS A 63 12.73 0.17 12.63
CA LYS A 63 12.70 0.44 11.19
C LYS A 63 12.47 1.93 10.92
N PRO A 64 13.23 2.53 9.98
CA PRO A 64 12.99 3.90 9.56
C PRO A 64 11.55 4.11 9.06
N VAL A 65 11.03 5.32 9.23
CA VAL A 65 9.66 5.66 8.81
C VAL A 65 9.51 5.54 7.30
N GLU A 66 10.52 5.95 6.55
CA GLU A 66 10.60 5.87 5.09
C GLU A 66 10.47 4.41 4.63
N ARG A 67 11.11 3.50 5.37
CA ARG A 67 11.00 2.06 5.09
C ARG A 67 9.58 1.57 5.32
N THR A 68 8.92 2.03 6.38
CA THR A 68 7.54 1.66 6.67
C THR A 68 6.58 2.19 5.62
N VAL A 69 6.76 3.43 5.15
CA VAL A 69 5.97 4.04 4.07
C VAL A 69 6.12 3.25 2.77
N VAL A 70 7.34 2.92 2.38
CA VAL A 70 7.61 2.12 1.17
C VAL A 70 7.03 0.71 1.28
N ASP A 71 7.25 0.02 2.40
CA ASP A 71 6.69 -1.32 2.65
C ASP A 71 5.15 -1.29 2.65
N ALA A 72 4.51 -0.22 3.14
CA ALA A 72 3.07 -0.04 3.10
C ALA A 72 2.53 0.23 1.70
N MET A 73 3.25 1.03 0.91
CA MET A 73 2.89 1.30 -0.49
C MET A 73 2.97 0.04 -1.35
N LEU A 74 4.00 -0.80 -1.19
CA LEU A 74 4.06 -2.09 -1.90
C LEU A 74 2.84 -2.96 -1.61
N VAL A 75 2.44 -3.07 -0.34
CA VAL A 75 1.24 -3.84 0.07
C VAL A 75 -0.04 -3.21 -0.49
N CYS A 76 -0.15 -1.88 -0.50
CA CYS A 76 -1.28 -1.18 -1.09
C CYS A 76 -1.43 -1.46 -2.60
N LEU A 77 -0.32 -1.49 -3.33
CA LEU A 77 -0.30 -1.89 -4.75
C LEU A 77 -0.74 -3.35 -4.95
N SER A 78 -0.27 -4.28 -4.10
CA SER A 78 -0.68 -5.69 -4.12
C SER A 78 -2.16 -5.88 -3.79
N ALA A 79 -2.67 -5.15 -2.81
CA ALA A 79 -4.09 -5.13 -2.44
C ALA A 79 -4.95 -4.59 -3.59
N ALA A 80 -4.53 -3.49 -4.22
CA ALA A 80 -5.23 -2.93 -5.39
C ALA A 80 -5.31 -3.93 -6.55
N ASN A 81 -4.19 -4.61 -6.86
CA ASN A 81 -4.15 -5.66 -7.87
C ASN A 81 -5.11 -6.83 -7.55
N THR A 82 -5.20 -7.21 -6.27
CA THR A 82 -6.12 -8.27 -5.80
C THR A 82 -7.59 -7.86 -5.90
N LEU A 83 -7.88 -6.58 -5.67
CA LEU A 83 -9.22 -5.99 -5.75
C LEU A 83 -9.61 -5.57 -7.16
N THR A 84 -8.76 -5.82 -8.17
CA THR A 84 -8.89 -5.29 -9.53
C THR A 84 -9.18 -3.79 -9.55
N GLN A 85 -8.54 -3.07 -8.63
CA GLN A 85 -8.70 -1.64 -8.41
C GLN A 85 -7.59 -0.88 -9.15
N LYS A 86 -7.98 0.08 -10.00
CA LYS A 86 -7.05 0.96 -10.69
C LYS A 86 -6.83 2.22 -9.84
N LEU A 87 -5.64 2.36 -9.24
CA LEU A 87 -5.37 3.43 -8.28
C LEU A 87 -5.29 4.81 -8.91
N SER A 88 -4.95 4.89 -10.20
CA SER A 88 -5.00 6.16 -10.95
C SER A 88 -6.39 6.79 -10.97
N ASP A 89 -7.43 5.99 -10.77
CA ASP A 89 -8.81 6.46 -10.82
C ASP A 89 -9.26 6.95 -9.42
N VAL A 90 -8.57 6.55 -8.35
CA VAL A 90 -8.84 6.97 -6.97
C VAL A 90 -8.51 8.46 -6.77
N GLU A 91 -7.47 8.95 -7.45
CA GLU A 91 -7.08 10.37 -7.42
C GLU A 91 -8.17 11.29 -7.96
N LEU A 92 -9.06 10.78 -8.82
CA LEU A 92 -10.13 11.56 -9.45
C LEU A 92 -11.42 11.64 -8.61
N VAL A 93 -11.62 10.76 -7.63
CA VAL A 93 -12.93 10.57 -6.96
C VAL A 93 -12.98 11.16 -5.54
N SER A 94 -11.82 11.48 -4.94
CA SER A 94 -11.74 11.77 -3.50
C SER A 94 -11.97 13.22 -3.10
N HIS A 95 -13.17 13.75 -3.37
CA HIS A 95 -13.56 15.07 -2.87
C HIS A 95 -14.21 15.02 -1.48
N LYS A 96 -14.48 13.82 -0.93
CA LYS A 96 -15.20 13.65 0.35
C LYS A 96 -14.33 13.19 1.53
N TRP A 97 -13.18 12.58 1.29
CA TRP A 97 -12.34 12.09 2.38
C TRP A 97 -11.31 13.14 2.80
N LYS A 98 -11.35 13.54 4.06
CA LYS A 98 -10.36 14.45 4.67
C LYS A 98 -9.15 13.64 5.11
N CYS A 99 -8.17 13.52 4.21
CA CYS A 99 -6.86 12.99 4.54
C CYS A 99 -6.06 14.04 5.34
N ASP A 100 -5.73 13.75 6.59
CA ASP A 100 -4.70 14.49 7.32
C ASP A 100 -3.42 13.65 7.34
N PRO A 101 -2.44 13.92 6.46
CA PRO A 101 -1.18 13.17 6.44
C PRO A 101 -0.33 13.42 7.69
N ALA A 102 -0.57 14.48 8.46
CA ALA A 102 0.12 14.70 9.74
C ALA A 102 -0.45 13.80 10.86
N SER A 103 -1.65 13.27 10.67
CA SER A 103 -2.33 12.42 11.64
C SER A 103 -2.30 10.95 11.23
N LEU A 104 -1.85 10.10 12.16
CA LEU A 104 -1.95 8.65 12.00
C LEU A 104 -3.40 8.15 12.02
N LEU A 105 -4.35 8.94 12.54
CA LEU A 105 -5.75 8.54 12.67
C LEU A 105 -6.38 8.20 11.32
N SER A 106 -6.08 8.97 10.27
CA SER A 106 -6.61 8.71 8.92
C SER A 106 -6.10 7.37 8.35
N PHE A 107 -4.83 7.04 8.56
CA PHE A 107 -4.27 5.76 8.14
C PHE A 107 -4.81 4.60 8.99
N ALA A 108 -4.93 4.80 10.31
CA ALA A 108 -5.45 3.80 11.23
C ALA A 108 -6.93 3.47 10.95
N ASP A 109 -7.76 4.48 10.69
CA ASP A 109 -9.15 4.29 10.24
C ASP A 109 -9.22 3.48 8.93
N ALA A 110 -8.43 3.87 7.93
CA ALA A 110 -8.42 3.17 6.65
C ALA A 110 -7.93 1.73 6.78
N ALA A 111 -6.91 1.48 7.60
CA ALA A 111 -6.46 0.12 7.93
C ALA A 111 -7.55 -0.69 8.65
N GLY A 112 -8.26 -0.08 9.61
CA GLY A 112 -9.38 -0.71 10.33
C GLY A 112 -10.52 -1.09 9.41
N ARG A 113 -10.95 -0.19 8.52
CA ARG A 113 -11.99 -0.48 7.50
C ARG A 113 -11.55 -1.56 6.51
N PHE A 114 -10.26 -1.61 6.16
CA PHE A 114 -9.74 -2.69 5.32
C PHE A 114 -9.77 -4.05 6.05
N ALA A 115 -9.46 -4.06 7.35
CA ALA A 115 -9.53 -5.25 8.18
C ALA A 115 -11.00 -5.73 8.36
N ASP A 116 -11.94 -4.82 8.60
CA ASP A 116 -13.38 -5.09 8.64
C ASP A 116 -13.86 -5.71 7.31
N ALA A 117 -13.49 -5.11 6.17
CA ALA A 117 -13.81 -5.68 4.87
C ALA A 117 -13.18 -7.07 4.63
N SER A 118 -12.04 -7.36 5.26
CA SER A 118 -11.38 -8.67 5.17
C SER A 118 -12.11 -9.75 6.00
N GLU A 119 -12.67 -9.37 7.15
CA GLU A 119 -13.49 -10.24 8.02
C GLU A 119 -14.85 -10.53 7.39
N LYS A 120 -15.51 -9.52 6.81
CA LYS A 120 -16.76 -9.68 6.06
C LYS A 120 -16.67 -10.62 4.87
N PHE A 121 -15.48 -10.79 4.30
CA PHE A 121 -15.24 -11.76 3.25
C PHE A 121 -15.45 -13.21 3.74
N ASP A 122 -15.19 -13.49 5.03
CA ASP A 122 -15.44 -14.81 5.64
C ASP A 122 -16.93 -15.08 5.84
N HIS A 123 -17.70 -14.00 6.02
CA HIS A 123 -19.15 -14.04 6.15
C HIS A 123 -19.90 -14.01 4.81
N LEU A 124 -19.16 -14.00 3.68
CA LEU A 124 -19.72 -13.90 2.32
C LEU A 124 -20.58 -12.63 2.11
N GLU A 125 -20.27 -11.57 2.85
CA GLU A 125 -20.93 -10.27 2.72
C GLU A 125 -20.33 -9.45 1.57
N ASP A 126 -21.11 -8.51 1.02
CA ASP A 126 -20.58 -7.56 0.05
C ASP A 126 -19.65 -6.55 0.72
N CYS A 127 -18.35 -6.78 0.54
CA CYS A 127 -17.27 -6.02 1.19
C CYS A 127 -16.25 -5.46 0.19
N VAL A 128 -16.38 -5.76 -1.11
CA VAL A 128 -15.37 -5.41 -2.12
C VAL A 128 -15.24 -3.90 -2.25
N GLN A 129 -16.36 -3.18 -2.25
CA GLN A 129 -16.35 -1.72 -2.35
C GLN A 129 -15.70 -1.08 -1.12
N MET A 130 -16.02 -1.59 0.08
CA MET A 130 -15.40 -1.13 1.33
C MET A 130 -13.88 -1.34 1.33
N ALA A 131 -13.41 -2.51 0.88
CA ALA A 131 -11.98 -2.81 0.75
C ALA A 131 -11.29 -1.86 -0.25
N ARG A 132 -11.93 -1.57 -1.38
CA ARG A 132 -11.41 -0.63 -2.39
C ARG A 132 -11.30 0.79 -1.85
N GLU A 133 -12.34 1.29 -1.17
CA GLU A 133 -12.34 2.62 -0.56
C GLU A 133 -11.27 2.73 0.52
N ALA A 134 -11.18 1.73 1.39
CA ALA A 134 -10.15 1.67 2.43
C ALA A 134 -8.73 1.66 1.84
N ASN A 135 -8.47 0.83 0.83
CA ASN A 135 -7.17 0.79 0.16
C ASN A 135 -6.84 2.10 -0.59
N GLY A 136 -7.85 2.74 -1.18
CA GLY A 136 -7.70 4.05 -1.83
C GLY A 136 -7.31 5.15 -0.82
N HIS A 137 -7.93 5.15 0.35
CA HIS A 137 -7.57 6.06 1.44
C HIS A 137 -6.16 5.79 1.97
N ILE A 138 -5.75 4.52 2.10
CA ILE A 138 -4.37 4.15 2.45
C ILE A 138 -3.38 4.68 1.40
N TYR A 139 -3.67 4.47 0.11
CA TYR A 139 -2.83 4.96 -0.99
C TYR A 139 -2.62 6.47 -0.90
N GLN A 140 -3.71 7.23 -0.78
CA GLN A 140 -3.68 8.69 -0.70
C GLN A 140 -2.93 9.19 0.54
N TRP A 141 -3.13 8.56 1.70
CA TRP A 141 -2.38 8.90 2.89
C TRP A 141 -0.88 8.70 2.68
N LEU A 142 -0.47 7.59 2.06
CA LEU A 142 0.95 7.29 1.82
C LEU A 142 1.59 8.29 0.85
N ILE A 143 0.90 8.69 -0.21
CA ILE A 143 1.35 9.75 -1.13
C ILE A 143 1.50 11.08 -0.39
N ALA A 144 0.47 11.49 0.35
CA ALA A 144 0.46 12.76 1.06
C ALA A 144 1.54 12.79 2.17
N TYR A 145 1.70 11.69 2.91
CA TYR A 145 2.74 11.53 3.92
C TYR A 145 4.15 11.58 3.31
N ALA A 146 4.37 10.86 2.21
CA ALA A 146 5.66 10.87 1.53
C ALA A 146 6.01 12.27 1.02
N THR A 147 5.04 13.01 0.47
CA THR A 147 5.22 14.40 0.05
C THR A 147 5.55 15.30 1.24
N LEU A 148 4.80 15.22 2.34
CA LEU A 148 5.03 16.01 3.55
C LEU A 148 6.44 15.80 4.13
N HIS A 149 6.93 14.55 4.08
CA HIS A 149 8.21 14.15 4.66
C HIS A 149 9.36 14.07 3.64
N ASN A 150 9.16 14.52 2.39
CA ASN A 150 10.16 14.49 1.32
C ASN A 150 10.77 13.08 1.07
N ILE A 151 9.93 12.05 1.14
CA ILE A 151 10.31 10.65 0.91
C ILE A 151 10.18 10.35 -0.59
N ASP A 152 11.27 9.99 -1.27
CA ASP A 152 11.23 9.57 -2.68
C ASP A 152 10.64 8.16 -2.79
N LEU A 153 9.33 8.10 -3.06
CA LEU A 153 8.60 6.82 -3.16
C LEU A 153 9.03 6.02 -4.38
N SER A 154 9.28 6.65 -5.52
CA SER A 154 9.65 5.94 -6.76
C SER A 154 10.94 5.15 -6.55
N LYS A 155 12.00 5.85 -6.09
CA LYS A 155 13.29 5.25 -5.80
C LYS A 155 13.20 4.25 -4.65
N GLY A 156 12.41 4.55 -3.62
CA GLY A 156 12.18 3.67 -2.48
C GLY A 156 11.57 2.33 -2.88
N LEU A 157 10.54 2.35 -3.74
CA LEU A 157 9.86 1.16 -4.23
C LEU A 157 10.77 0.31 -5.11
N GLU A 158 11.52 0.92 -6.04
CA GLU A 158 12.48 0.22 -6.89
C GLU A 158 13.54 -0.50 -6.05
N LYS A 159 14.21 0.25 -5.15
CA LYS A 159 15.22 -0.32 -4.25
C LYS A 159 14.64 -1.45 -3.43
N ARG A 160 13.43 -1.26 -2.88
CA ARG A 160 12.83 -2.26 -1.99
C ARG A 160 12.48 -3.56 -2.72
N ARG A 161 12.01 -3.50 -3.96
CA ARG A 161 11.75 -4.69 -4.78
C ARG A 161 13.04 -5.46 -5.06
N LEU A 162 14.14 -4.78 -5.35
CA LEU A 162 15.45 -5.43 -5.54
C LEU A 162 15.87 -6.21 -4.29
N GLU A 163 15.79 -5.59 -3.11
CA GLU A 163 16.11 -6.26 -1.84
C GLU A 163 15.17 -7.43 -1.50
N LEU A 164 13.94 -7.42 -1.99
CA LEU A 164 12.97 -8.51 -1.78
C LEU A 164 13.22 -9.66 -2.75
N LYS A 165 13.66 -9.39 -3.98
CA LYS A 165 14.05 -10.42 -4.94
C LYS A 165 15.16 -11.33 -4.41
N GLU A 166 16.15 -10.76 -3.74
CA GLU A 166 17.27 -11.53 -3.16
C GLU A 166 16.82 -12.57 -2.12
N ARG A 167 15.62 -12.41 -1.53
CA ARG A 167 15.08 -13.38 -0.55
C ARG A 167 14.44 -14.59 -1.21
N ALA A 168 13.95 -14.43 -2.43
CA ALA A 168 13.38 -15.51 -3.22
C ALA A 168 14.51 -16.26 -3.94
N PHE A 169 15.34 -16.97 -3.16
CA PHE A 169 16.51 -17.73 -3.67
C PHE A 169 16.17 -18.75 -4.77
N TYR A 170 14.90 -19.11 -4.90
CA TYR A 170 14.37 -20.02 -5.91
C TYR A 170 13.86 -19.33 -7.19
N ALA A 171 13.75 -17.99 -7.19
CA ALA A 171 13.26 -17.18 -8.31
C ALA A 171 14.38 -16.49 -9.09
N SER A 172 15.64 -16.73 -8.73
CA SER A 172 16.82 -16.16 -9.36
C SER A 172 17.38 -17.07 -10.47
N GLU A 173 17.24 -16.63 -11.71
CA GLU A 173 18.21 -16.81 -12.80
C GLU A 173 18.71 -15.44 -13.25
#